data_AF-I0WGS6-F1
#
_entry.id   AF-I0WGS6-F1
#
_cell.length_a   1.000
_cell.length_b   1.000
_cell.length_c   1.000
_cell.angle_alpha   90.00
_cell.angle_beta   90.00
_cell.angle_gamma   90.00
#
_symmetry.space_group_name_H-M   'P 1'
#
loop_
_entity.id
_entity.type
_entity.pdbx_description
1 polymer ?
#
loop_
_entity_poly.entity_id
_entity_poly.type
_entity_poly.pdbx_seq_one_letter_code
_entity_poly.pdbx_strand_id
1 'polypeptide(L)'
;MKRPKVHNSGQARLFTNRYLEMLTKGHPLVIWGMYIPLIGYLLYRVVVMYEISRGKVSVIFLGGMVFWTFFEYMAHRFLFHLHSERRFWQRIGYIMHGNHHEFPKDKTRLFMPPVPSLLLSTTIFGVCYLVLGTYALAFFPGFLLGYLLYASMHYAIHAWEPPFRFMQPLWRNHHLHHYRNEELGFGVSSTVWDRIFGTMFDLRKEKEDPQKKKAILFDKKEKETT
;
A
#
# COMPACT_ATOMS: atom_id res chain seq x y z
N MET A 1 2.28 -16.43 -16.63
CA MET A 1 1.51 -15.48 -17.46
C MET A 1 2.50 -14.57 -18.18
N LYS A 2 2.20 -14.09 -19.40
CA LYS A 2 2.96 -12.98 -19.99
C LYS A 2 2.71 -11.74 -19.13
N ARG A 3 3.75 -10.99 -18.78
CA ARG A 3 3.60 -9.73 -18.03
C ARG A 3 2.56 -8.83 -18.69
N PRO A 4 1.65 -8.22 -17.92
CA PRO A 4 0.73 -7.24 -18.48
C PRO A 4 1.53 -6.11 -19.13
N LYS A 5 1.06 -5.65 -20.29
CA LYS A 5 1.69 -4.55 -21.02
C LYS A 5 1.46 -3.28 -20.20
N VAL A 6 2.53 -2.56 -19.85
CA VAL A 6 2.40 -1.28 -19.13
C VAL A 6 1.74 -0.26 -20.06
N HIS A 7 0.65 0.34 -19.60
CA HIS A 7 -0.07 1.42 -20.27
C HIS A 7 0.27 2.76 -19.63
N ASN A 8 0.77 3.69 -20.45
CA ASN A 8 1.25 5.00 -20.00
C ASN A 8 0.11 6.03 -19.81
N SER A 9 -1.13 5.66 -20.09
CA SER A 9 -2.32 6.49 -19.95
C SER A 9 -3.58 5.62 -19.79
N GLY A 10 -4.65 6.22 -19.27
CA GLY A 10 -5.93 5.56 -19.07
C GLY A 10 -6.08 4.88 -17.71
N GLN A 11 -7.10 4.03 -17.61
CA GLN A 11 -7.51 3.33 -16.40
C GLN A 11 -8.05 1.95 -16.80
N ALA A 12 -7.77 0.91 -16.01
CA ALA A 12 -8.46 -0.37 -16.15
C ALA A 12 -9.98 -0.19 -15.96
N ARG A 13 -10.80 -1.04 -16.59
CA ARG A 13 -12.23 -1.17 -16.25
C ARG A 13 -12.44 -2.50 -15.53
N LEU A 14 -12.71 -2.44 -14.23
CA LEU A 14 -12.77 -3.64 -13.38
C LEU A 14 -14.18 -4.25 -13.37
N PHE A 15 -15.21 -3.42 -13.53
CA PHE A 15 -16.62 -3.80 -13.54
C PHE A 15 -17.36 -3.14 -14.70
N THR A 16 -18.33 -3.87 -15.26
CA THR A 16 -19.24 -3.33 -16.27
C THR A 16 -20.25 -2.36 -15.63
N ASN A 17 -20.68 -2.65 -14.41
CA ASN A 17 -21.59 -1.82 -13.62
C ASN A 17 -20.90 -0.53 -13.14
N ARG A 18 -21.53 0.61 -13.42
CA ARG A 18 -21.01 1.95 -13.10
C ARG A 18 -20.79 2.19 -11.60
N TYR A 19 -21.70 1.72 -10.75
CA TYR A 19 -21.61 1.92 -9.31
C TYR A 19 -20.48 1.08 -8.72
N LEU A 20 -20.38 -0.19 -9.11
CA LEU A 20 -19.25 -1.03 -8.70
C LEU A 20 -17.91 -0.47 -9.16
N GLU A 21 -17.85 0.06 -10.38
CA GLU A 21 -16.64 0.69 -10.92
C GLU A 21 -16.25 1.95 -10.11
N MET A 22 -17.22 2.77 -9.71
CA MET A 22 -16.98 3.94 -8.86
C MET A 22 -16.40 3.54 -7.49
N LEU A 23 -16.86 2.42 -6.92
CA LEU A 23 -16.34 1.88 -5.66
C LEU A 23 -14.90 1.35 -5.76
N THR A 24 -14.34 1.25 -6.96
CA THR A 24 -12.91 0.88 -7.16
C THR A 24 -11.97 2.07 -7.08
N LYS A 25 -12.48 3.30 -6.92
CA LYS A 25 -11.68 4.51 -6.90
C LYS A 25 -11.54 5.06 -5.48
N GLY A 26 -10.31 5.31 -5.04
CA GLY A 26 -9.96 5.86 -3.73
C GLY A 26 -9.20 7.17 -3.87
N HIS A 27 -9.64 8.21 -3.15
CA HIS A 27 -8.91 9.47 -3.03
C HIS A 27 -8.15 9.50 -1.69
N PRO A 28 -6.84 9.86 -1.67
CA PRO A 28 -6.04 9.87 -0.44
C PRO A 28 -6.70 10.60 0.73
N LEU A 29 -7.24 11.81 0.48
CA LEU A 29 -7.91 12.61 1.52
C LEU A 29 -9.13 11.93 2.15
N VAL A 30 -9.89 11.15 1.37
CA VAL A 30 -11.05 10.43 1.89
C VAL A 30 -10.59 9.34 2.85
N ILE A 31 -9.55 8.58 2.47
CA ILE A 31 -9.02 7.48 3.29
C ILE A 31 -8.39 8.01 4.58
N TRP A 32 -7.59 9.09 4.51
CA TRP A 32 -7.04 9.76 5.69
C TRP A 32 -8.15 10.34 6.58
N GLY A 33 -9.13 11.03 5.99
CA GLY A 33 -10.24 11.64 6.72
C GLY A 33 -11.14 10.62 7.42
N MET A 34 -11.28 9.41 6.88
CA MET A 34 -12.00 8.31 7.53
C MET A 34 -11.22 7.73 8.71
N TYR A 35 -9.92 7.50 8.55
CA TYR A 35 -9.15 6.72 9.52
C TYR A 35 -8.52 7.54 10.64
N ILE A 36 -8.23 8.84 10.45
CA ILE A 36 -7.75 9.70 11.55
C ILE A 36 -8.74 9.73 12.73
N PRO A 37 -10.05 10.01 12.53
CA PRO A 37 -11.01 10.01 13.63
C PRO A 37 -11.12 8.64 14.32
N LEU A 38 -11.10 7.55 13.54
CA LEU A 38 -11.13 6.19 14.09
C LEU A 38 -9.91 5.90 14.96
N ILE A 39 -8.71 6.24 14.50
CA ILE A 39 -7.45 6.13 15.27
C ILE A 39 -7.58 6.89 16.59
N GLY A 40 -8.01 8.16 16.53
CA GLY A 40 -8.20 9.00 17.72
C GLY A 40 -9.21 8.40 18.70
N TYR A 41 -10.35 7.91 18.21
CA TYR A 41 -11.38 7.30 19.02
C TYR A 41 -10.91 6.03 19.74
N LEU A 42 -10.21 5.13 19.05
CA LEU A 42 -9.71 3.89 19.64
C LEU A 42 -8.62 4.16 20.70
N LEU A 43 -7.73 5.13 20.44
CA LEU A 43 -6.72 5.56 21.40
C LEU A 43 -7.35 6.24 22.63
N TYR A 44 -8.39 7.07 22.43
CA TYR A 44 -9.17 7.63 23.52
C TYR A 44 -9.81 6.52 24.37
N ARG A 45 -10.48 5.55 23.73
CA ARG A 45 -11.12 4.43 24.42
C ARG A 45 -10.13 3.64 25.28
N VAL A 46 -8.97 3.28 24.74
CA VAL A 46 -8.00 2.44 25.47
C VAL A 46 -7.34 3.17 26.64
N VAL A 47 -7.11 4.47 26.52
CA VAL A 47 -6.49 5.29 27.59
C VAL A 47 -7.51 5.70 28.65
N VAL A 48 -8.70 6.15 28.25
CA VAL A 48 -9.67 6.78 29.16
C VAL A 48 -10.67 5.77 29.72
N MET A 49 -11.17 4.85 28.90
CA MET A 49 -12.22 3.91 29.34
C MET A 49 -11.66 2.61 29.90
N TYR A 50 -10.52 2.16 29.37
CA TYR A 50 -9.84 0.95 29.84
C TYR A 50 -8.61 1.25 30.70
N GLU A 51 -8.33 2.53 30.96
CA GLU A 51 -7.29 3.01 31.87
C GLU A 51 -5.89 2.44 31.60
N ILE A 52 -5.60 2.04 30.36
CA ILE A 52 -4.27 1.53 30.00
C ILE A 52 -3.30 2.70 29.96
N SER A 53 -2.19 2.58 30.67
CA SER A 53 -1.18 3.64 30.77
C SER A 53 -0.68 4.08 29.39
N ARG A 54 -0.49 5.40 29.23
CA ARG A 54 -0.04 6.00 27.96
C ARG A 54 1.27 5.39 27.47
N GLY A 55 2.21 5.11 28.36
CA GLY A 55 3.47 4.45 28.00
C GLY A 55 3.28 3.07 27.39
N LYS A 56 2.39 2.25 27.97
CA LYS A 56 2.07 0.92 27.42
C LYS A 56 1.35 1.05 26.08
N VAL A 57 0.40 1.97 25.96
CA VAL A 57 -0.30 2.27 24.70
C VAL A 57 0.70 2.67 23.62
N SER A 58 1.66 3.55 23.91
CA SER A 58 2.69 3.98 22.95
C SER A 58 3.54 2.82 22.44
N VAL A 59 3.99 1.93 23.33
CA VAL A 59 4.79 0.76 22.93
C VAL A 59 3.98 -0.18 22.03
N ILE A 60 2.74 -0.48 22.40
CA ILE A 60 1.86 -1.37 21.63
C ILE A 60 1.51 -0.74 20.27
N PHE A 61 1.25 0.56 20.23
CA PHE A 61 0.98 1.33 19.02
C PHE A 61 2.17 1.29 18.05
N LEU A 62 3.39 1.56 18.55
CA LEU A 62 4.61 1.44 17.75
C LEU A 62 4.82 0.00 17.26
N GLY A 63 4.51 -0.99 18.10
CA GLY A 63 4.50 -2.40 17.70
C GLY A 63 3.55 -2.67 16.53
N GLY A 64 2.35 -2.08 16.56
CA GLY A 64 1.39 -2.13 15.46
C GLY A 64 1.92 -1.52 14.16
N MET A 65 2.57 -0.35 14.25
CA MET A 65 3.20 0.31 13.09
C MET A 65 4.33 -0.54 12.49
N VAL A 66 5.19 -1.14 13.33
CA VAL A 66 6.26 -2.03 12.87
C VAL A 66 5.67 -3.28 12.25
N PHE A 67 4.67 -3.89 12.88
CA PHE A 67 3.98 -5.07 12.36
C PHE A 67 3.30 -4.80 11.02
N TRP A 68 2.75 -3.59 10.80
CA TRP A 68 2.25 -3.21 9.50
C TRP A 68 3.29 -3.40 8.39
N THR A 69 4.56 -3.01 8.61
CA THR A 69 5.60 -3.16 7.57
C THR A 69 5.84 -4.63 7.19
N PHE A 70 5.70 -5.54 8.15
CA PHE A 70 5.77 -6.98 7.90
C PHE A 70 4.54 -7.47 7.14
N PHE A 71 3.35 -7.06 7.60
CA PHE A 71 2.09 -7.38 6.96
C PHE A 71 2.04 -6.89 5.52
N GLU A 72 2.48 -5.66 5.25
CA GLU A 72 2.66 -5.08 3.93
C GLU A 72 3.49 -6.02 3.05
N TYR A 73 4.68 -6.41 3.49
CA TYR A 73 5.57 -7.26 2.71
C TYR A 73 4.92 -8.61 2.40
N MET A 74 4.31 -9.26 3.39
CA MET A 74 3.62 -10.54 3.21
C MET A 74 2.41 -10.42 2.27
N ALA A 75 1.57 -9.41 2.46
CA ALA A 75 0.41 -9.16 1.62
C ALA A 75 0.82 -8.82 0.19
N HIS A 76 1.83 -7.97 0.00
CA HIS A 76 2.30 -7.61 -1.32
C HIS A 76 2.86 -8.82 -2.07
N ARG A 77 3.68 -9.64 -1.40
CA ARG A 77 4.28 -10.83 -2.00
C ARG A 77 3.26 -11.94 -2.31
N PHE A 78 2.38 -12.27 -1.37
CA PHE A 78 1.56 -13.49 -1.46
C PHE A 78 0.09 -13.25 -1.83
N LEU A 79 -0.47 -12.07 -1.51
CA LEU A 79 -1.86 -11.74 -1.81
C LEU A 79 -1.98 -10.90 -3.09
N PHE A 80 -1.17 -9.83 -3.19
CA PHE A 80 -1.25 -8.89 -4.32
C PHE A 80 -0.60 -9.48 -5.58
N HIS A 81 0.52 -10.20 -5.41
CA HIS A 81 1.17 -10.99 -6.46
C HIS A 81 0.76 -12.47 -6.41
N LEU A 82 -0.50 -12.75 -6.08
CA LEU A 82 -1.04 -14.10 -6.09
C LEU A 82 -1.04 -14.67 -7.53
N HIS A 83 -0.20 -15.68 -7.76
CA HIS A 83 -0.16 -16.43 -9.01
C HIS A 83 -1.06 -17.66 -8.89
N SER A 84 -2.09 -17.76 -9.73
CA SER A 84 -2.99 -18.91 -9.77
C SER A 84 -3.38 -19.27 -11.20
N GLU A 85 -3.56 -20.55 -11.48
CA GLU A 85 -4.11 -21.05 -12.76
C GLU A 85 -5.63 -20.87 -12.84
N ARG A 86 -6.30 -20.68 -11.71
CA ARG A 86 -7.76 -20.53 -11.66
C ARG A 86 -8.15 -19.09 -11.98
N ARG A 87 -9.01 -18.90 -12.99
CA ARG A 87 -9.51 -17.59 -13.46
C ARG A 87 -10.07 -16.71 -12.34
N PHE A 88 -10.74 -17.31 -11.36
CA PHE A 88 -11.29 -16.58 -10.21
C PHE A 88 -10.18 -15.86 -9.41
N TRP A 89 -9.14 -16.58 -9.02
CA TRP A 89 -8.02 -16.03 -8.24
C TRP A 89 -7.18 -15.04 -9.05
N GLN A 90 -7.03 -15.28 -10.36
CA GLN A 90 -6.41 -14.31 -11.28
C GLN A 90 -7.18 -12.98 -11.28
N ARG A 91 -8.51 -13.03 -11.33
CA ARG A 91 -9.36 -11.83 -11.28
C ARG A 91 -9.23 -11.10 -9.95
N ILE A 92 -9.18 -11.81 -8.83
CA ILE A 92 -8.97 -11.20 -7.51
C ILE A 92 -7.62 -10.50 -7.43
N GLY A 93 -6.52 -11.18 -7.81
CA GLY A 93 -5.19 -10.57 -7.84
C GLY A 93 -5.13 -9.34 -8.76
N TYR A 94 -5.81 -9.39 -9.91
CA TYR A 94 -5.91 -8.25 -10.82
C TYR A 94 -6.65 -7.05 -10.20
N ILE A 95 -7.79 -7.29 -9.55
CA ILE A 95 -8.56 -6.24 -8.85
C ILE A 95 -7.75 -5.64 -7.70
N MET A 96 -7.01 -6.47 -6.96
CA MET A 96 -6.22 -6.01 -5.81
C MET A 96 -4.97 -5.22 -6.22
N HIS A 97 -4.24 -5.68 -7.25
CA HIS A 97 -2.95 -5.08 -7.59
C HIS A 97 -2.54 -5.16 -9.06
N GLY A 98 -2.96 -6.18 -9.82
CA GLY A 98 -2.55 -6.32 -11.23
C GLY A 98 -2.94 -5.10 -12.09
N ASN A 99 -4.08 -4.45 -11.79
CA ASN A 99 -4.49 -3.22 -12.45
C ASN A 99 -3.52 -2.04 -12.23
N HIS A 100 -2.83 -2.00 -11.10
CA HIS A 100 -1.81 -0.99 -10.81
C HIS A 100 -0.54 -1.22 -11.64
N HIS A 101 -0.09 -2.47 -11.77
CA HIS A 101 1.04 -2.80 -12.65
C HIS A 101 0.75 -2.52 -14.13
N GLU A 102 -0.50 -2.68 -14.55
CA GLU A 102 -0.92 -2.36 -15.91
C GLU A 102 -1.07 -0.85 -16.14
N PHE A 103 -1.64 -0.12 -15.18
CA PHE A 103 -1.88 1.32 -15.24
C PHE A 103 -1.23 2.06 -14.05
N PRO A 104 0.11 2.12 -13.97
CA PRO A 104 0.83 2.66 -12.81
C PRO A 104 0.62 4.16 -12.62
N LYS A 105 0.11 4.86 -13.65
CA LYS A 105 -0.23 6.28 -13.59
C LYS A 105 -1.66 6.57 -13.11
N ASP A 106 -2.49 5.56 -12.88
CA ASP A 106 -3.84 5.75 -12.39
C ASP A 106 -3.84 6.11 -10.90
N LYS A 107 -3.87 7.42 -10.63
CA LYS A 107 -3.89 8.00 -9.28
C LYS A 107 -5.11 7.56 -8.46
N THR A 108 -6.18 7.12 -9.10
CA THR A 108 -7.46 6.82 -8.43
C THR A 108 -7.53 5.41 -7.85
N ARG A 109 -6.60 4.52 -8.19
CA ARG A 109 -6.61 3.11 -7.71
C ARG A 109 -5.36 2.72 -6.91
N LEU A 110 -4.60 3.71 -6.46
CA LEU A 110 -3.40 3.47 -5.67
C LEU A 110 -3.69 3.28 -4.18
N PHE A 111 -4.61 4.09 -3.65
CA PHE A 111 -5.16 3.90 -2.31
C PHE A 111 -6.30 2.90 -2.38
N MET A 112 -6.38 1.99 -1.41
CA MET A 112 -7.51 1.06 -1.32
C MET A 112 -8.81 1.87 -1.17
N PRO A 113 -9.83 1.63 -2.02
CA PRO A 113 -11.06 2.40 -1.97
C PRO A 113 -11.82 2.24 -0.64
N PRO A 114 -12.68 3.20 -0.25
CA PRO A 114 -13.30 3.23 1.07
C PRO A 114 -14.02 1.94 1.48
N VAL A 115 -14.87 1.39 0.61
CA VAL A 115 -15.68 0.20 0.91
C VAL A 115 -14.82 -1.06 1.14
N PRO A 116 -13.96 -1.50 0.19
CA PRO A 116 -13.09 -2.65 0.44
C PRO A 116 -12.12 -2.40 1.59
N SER A 117 -11.65 -1.15 1.77
CA SER A 117 -10.78 -0.79 2.89
C SER A 117 -11.48 -0.98 4.23
N LEU A 118 -12.73 -0.53 4.39
CA LEU A 118 -13.49 -0.70 5.64
C LEU A 118 -13.77 -2.18 5.94
N LEU A 119 -14.13 -2.97 4.94
CA LEU A 119 -14.40 -4.40 5.12
C LEU A 119 -13.14 -5.13 5.62
N LEU A 120 -11.99 -4.88 4.99
CA LEU A 120 -10.73 -5.48 5.38
C LEU A 120 -10.27 -4.98 6.75
N SER A 121 -10.34 -3.67 6.98
CA SER A 121 -10.00 -3.00 8.24
C SER A 121 -10.82 -3.55 9.42
N THR A 122 -12.13 -3.71 9.24
CA THR A 122 -13.03 -4.29 10.25
C THR A 122 -12.68 -5.74 10.55
N THR A 123 -12.39 -6.53 9.51
CA THR A 123 -12.00 -7.94 9.67
C THR A 123 -10.67 -8.06 10.42
N ILE A 124 -9.66 -7.29 10.04
CA ILE A 124 -8.35 -7.28 10.71
C ILE A 124 -8.49 -6.80 12.16
N PHE A 125 -9.26 -5.74 12.41
CA PHE A 125 -9.53 -5.27 13.77
C PHE A 125 -10.18 -6.37 14.62
N GLY A 126 -11.18 -7.08 14.07
CA GLY A 126 -11.82 -8.21 14.75
C GLY A 126 -10.81 -9.30 15.13
N VAL A 127 -9.93 -9.69 14.20
CA VAL A 127 -8.85 -10.66 14.48
C VAL A 127 -7.89 -10.14 15.55
N CYS A 128 -7.44 -8.89 15.45
CA CYS A 128 -6.60 -8.27 16.47
C CYS A 128 -7.28 -8.27 17.84
N TYR A 129 -8.57 -7.96 17.90
CA TYR A 129 -9.34 -7.94 19.15
C TYR A 129 -9.51 -9.34 19.74
N LEU A 130 -9.74 -10.37 18.92
CA LEU A 130 -9.80 -11.75 19.39
C LEU A 130 -8.47 -12.22 19.97
N VAL A 131 -7.34 -11.82 19.39
CA VAL A 131 -6.00 -12.26 19.82
C VAL A 131 -5.45 -11.43 20.98
N LEU A 132 -5.63 -10.11 20.96
CA LEU A 132 -5.00 -9.16 21.88
C LEU A 132 -5.98 -8.60 22.93
N GLY A 133 -7.28 -8.88 22.82
CA GLY A 133 -8.30 -8.28 23.66
C GLY A 133 -8.29 -6.75 23.57
N THR A 134 -8.39 -6.08 24.72
CA THR A 134 -8.41 -4.62 24.80
C THR A 134 -7.13 -3.94 24.29
N TYR A 135 -5.99 -4.65 24.26
CA TYR A 135 -4.76 -4.12 23.68
C TYR A 135 -4.85 -3.90 22.17
N ALA A 136 -5.81 -4.53 21.48
CA ALA A 136 -6.08 -4.27 20.08
C ALA A 136 -6.46 -2.81 19.82
N LEU A 137 -7.06 -2.12 20.80
CA LEU A 137 -7.41 -0.70 20.69
C LEU A 137 -6.19 0.22 20.73
N ALA A 138 -5.02 -0.27 21.17
CA ALA A 138 -3.74 0.42 21.04
C ALA A 138 -2.94 -0.07 19.81
N PHE A 139 -2.97 -1.37 19.53
CA PHE A 139 -2.22 -1.99 18.42
C PHE A 139 -2.78 -1.59 17.06
N PHE A 140 -4.10 -1.74 16.87
CA PHE A 140 -4.74 -1.54 15.58
C PHE A 140 -4.63 -0.09 15.07
N PRO A 141 -4.77 0.96 15.90
CA PRO A 141 -4.49 2.31 15.44
C PRO A 141 -3.07 2.51 14.92
N GLY A 142 -2.07 1.86 15.53
CA GLY A 142 -0.70 1.88 15.07
C GLY A 142 -0.53 1.15 13.74
N PHE A 143 -1.13 -0.03 13.62
CA PHE A 143 -1.19 -0.78 12.37
C PHE A 143 -1.84 0.03 11.23
N LEU A 144 -2.96 0.69 11.53
CA LEU A 144 -3.71 1.51 10.58
C LEU A 144 -2.96 2.78 10.18
N LEU A 145 -2.25 3.43 11.11
CA LEU A 145 -1.34 4.53 10.76
C LEU A 145 -0.20 4.03 9.86
N GLY A 146 0.36 2.85 10.15
CA GLY A 146 1.32 2.19 9.27
C GLY A 146 0.79 2.05 7.83
N TYR A 147 -0.44 1.57 7.68
CA TYR A 147 -1.13 1.50 6.38
C TYR A 147 -1.24 2.85 5.67
N LEU A 148 -1.66 3.89 6.38
CA LEU A 148 -1.81 5.23 5.81
C LEU A 148 -0.46 5.78 5.32
N LEU A 149 0.61 5.55 6.09
CA LEU A 149 1.96 5.94 5.72
C LEU A 149 2.47 5.14 4.52
N TYR A 150 2.24 3.83 4.49
CA TYR A 150 2.53 2.97 3.33
C TYR A 150 1.84 3.48 2.06
N ALA A 151 0.52 3.71 2.10
CA ALA A 151 -0.23 4.13 0.93
C ALA A 151 0.24 5.50 0.43
N SER A 152 0.59 6.39 1.36
CA SER A 152 1.17 7.70 1.07
C SER A 152 2.57 7.57 0.46
N MET A 153 3.41 6.67 0.98
CA MET A 153 4.74 6.38 0.45
C MET A 153 4.66 5.79 -0.97
N HIS A 154 3.77 4.83 -1.18
CA HIS A 154 3.52 4.25 -2.49
C HIS A 154 3.12 5.34 -3.50
N TYR A 155 2.22 6.23 -3.10
CA TYR A 155 1.81 7.36 -3.93
C TYR A 155 2.97 8.30 -4.23
N ALA A 156 3.76 8.63 -3.21
CA ALA A 156 4.95 9.48 -3.34
C ALA A 156 5.95 8.91 -4.35
N ILE A 157 6.19 7.58 -4.29
CA ILE A 157 7.12 6.90 -5.22
C ILE A 157 6.69 7.06 -6.67
N HIS A 158 5.39 6.95 -6.95
CA HIS A 158 4.87 7.16 -8.30
C HIS A 158 4.69 8.65 -8.65
N ALA A 159 4.61 9.55 -7.68
CA ALA A 159 4.33 10.97 -7.93
C ALA A 159 5.58 11.82 -8.18
N TRP A 160 6.69 11.52 -7.53
CA TRP A 160 7.88 12.38 -7.59
C TRP A 160 9.19 11.63 -7.37
N GLU A 161 10.29 12.30 -7.74
CA GLU A 161 11.66 11.86 -7.44
C GLU A 161 11.89 11.82 -5.92
N PRO A 162 12.75 10.90 -5.41
CA PRO A 162 12.97 10.76 -3.98
C PRO A 162 13.46 12.10 -3.40
N PRO A 163 12.79 12.65 -2.37
CA PRO A 163 13.11 13.98 -1.85
C PRO A 163 14.49 14.01 -1.15
N PHE A 164 14.98 12.86 -0.70
CA PHE A 164 16.27 12.71 -0.03
C PHE A 164 17.07 11.55 -0.60
N ARG A 165 18.41 11.68 -0.61
CA ARG A 165 19.33 10.66 -1.16
C ARG A 165 19.17 9.29 -0.50
N PHE A 166 18.92 9.24 0.81
CA PHE A 166 18.75 7.97 1.53
C PHE A 166 17.48 7.20 1.14
N MET A 167 16.49 7.87 0.51
CA MET A 167 15.26 7.24 0.03
C MET A 167 15.41 6.65 -1.38
N GLN A 168 16.45 7.06 -2.11
CA GLN A 168 16.68 6.61 -3.49
C GLN A 168 16.70 5.08 -3.63
N PRO A 169 17.31 4.29 -2.74
CA PRO A 169 17.26 2.83 -2.84
C PRO A 169 15.84 2.26 -2.80
N LEU A 170 14.94 2.83 -1.98
CA LEU A 170 13.55 2.38 -1.88
C LEU A 170 12.77 2.69 -3.16
N TRP A 171 12.89 3.92 -3.68
CA TRP A 171 12.29 4.32 -4.97
C TRP A 171 12.75 3.39 -6.09
N ARG A 172 14.07 3.20 -6.20
CA ARG A 172 14.67 2.35 -7.24
C ARG A 172 14.19 0.90 -7.12
N ASN A 173 14.12 0.36 -5.91
CA ASN A 173 13.67 -1.01 -5.66
C ASN A 173 12.22 -1.19 -6.14
N HIS A 174 11.33 -0.26 -5.80
CA HIS A 174 9.93 -0.30 -6.23
C HIS A 174 9.75 -0.03 -7.73
N HIS A 175 10.53 0.87 -8.32
CA HIS A 175 10.50 1.08 -9.77
C HIS A 175 10.91 -0.18 -10.54
N LEU A 176 11.99 -0.85 -10.11
CA LEU A 176 12.43 -2.11 -10.69
C LEU A 176 11.38 -3.22 -10.48
N HIS A 177 10.66 -3.22 -9.37
CA HIS A 177 9.52 -4.12 -9.17
C HIS A 177 8.47 -3.96 -10.29
N HIS A 178 8.14 -2.72 -10.66
CA HIS A 178 7.16 -2.42 -11.71
C HIS A 178 7.58 -2.86 -13.12
N TYR A 179 8.82 -2.57 -13.54
CA TYR A 179 9.21 -2.78 -14.95
C TYR A 179 10.31 -3.83 -15.18
N ARG A 180 11.01 -4.29 -14.14
CA ARG A 180 12.13 -5.23 -14.24
C ARG A 180 11.80 -6.62 -13.74
N ASN A 181 11.32 -6.78 -12.49
CA ASN A 181 10.85 -8.06 -11.97
C ASN A 181 9.80 -7.91 -10.86
N GLU A 182 8.57 -8.31 -11.13
CA GLU A 182 7.45 -8.27 -10.17
C GLU A 182 7.60 -9.31 -9.04
N GLU A 183 8.51 -10.28 -9.17
CA GLU A 183 8.81 -11.26 -8.12
C GLU A 183 9.88 -10.78 -7.10
N LEU A 184 10.35 -9.53 -7.22
CA LEU A 184 11.33 -8.90 -6.34
C LEU A 184 10.86 -7.50 -5.94
N GLY A 185 11.38 -6.98 -4.83
CA GLY A 185 11.14 -5.61 -4.39
C GLY A 185 9.73 -5.35 -3.86
N PHE A 186 9.25 -6.21 -2.96
CA PHE A 186 7.90 -6.12 -2.40
C PHE A 186 7.76 -5.05 -1.29
N GLY A 187 8.88 -4.62 -0.70
CA GLY A 187 8.87 -3.58 0.32
C GLY A 187 8.69 -2.19 -0.28
N VAL A 188 7.62 -1.50 0.10
CA VAL A 188 7.27 -0.15 -0.38
C VAL A 188 7.50 0.90 0.71
N SER A 189 7.21 0.58 1.98
CA SER A 189 7.56 1.44 3.12
C SER A 189 9.04 1.34 3.47
N SER A 190 9.62 0.14 3.33
CA SER A 190 11.04 -0.11 3.61
C SER A 190 11.52 -1.36 2.87
N THR A 191 12.83 -1.46 2.66
CA THR A 191 13.50 -2.63 2.05
C THR A 191 13.96 -3.65 3.09
N VAL A 192 13.55 -3.53 4.36
CA VAL A 192 14.03 -4.40 5.45
C VAL A 192 13.63 -5.85 5.20
N TRP A 193 12.35 -6.09 4.91
CA TRP A 193 11.83 -7.44 4.67
C TRP A 193 12.33 -8.04 3.35
N ASP A 194 12.54 -7.22 2.31
CA ASP A 194 13.20 -7.68 1.08
C ASP A 194 14.62 -8.21 1.34
N ARG A 195 15.39 -7.57 2.23
CA ARG A 195 16.72 -8.06 2.61
C ARG A 195 16.63 -9.35 3.41
N ILE A 196 15.71 -9.41 4.39
CA ILE A 196 15.53 -10.58 5.26
C ILE A 196 15.13 -11.82 4.45
N PHE A 197 14.21 -11.66 3.50
CA PHE A 197 13.66 -12.76 2.71
C PHE A 197 14.31 -12.94 1.34
N GLY A 198 15.39 -12.20 1.04
CA GLY A 198 16.18 -12.35 -0.18
C GLY A 198 15.46 -11.92 -1.47
N THR A 199 14.56 -10.95 -1.39
CA THR A 199 13.81 -10.42 -2.55
C THR A 199 14.21 -9.00 -2.96
N MET A 200 15.31 -8.46 -2.40
CA MET A 200 15.83 -7.15 -2.80
C MET A 200 16.61 -7.22 -4.12
N PHE A 201 16.44 -6.22 -4.99
CA PHE A 201 17.30 -6.06 -6.17
C PHE A 201 18.74 -5.69 -5.79
N ASP A 202 19.74 -6.21 -6.50
CA ASP A 202 21.12 -5.71 -6.42
C ASP A 202 21.23 -4.39 -7.20
N LEU A 203 20.95 -3.28 -6.52
CA LEU A 203 20.91 -1.93 -7.11
C LEU A 203 22.25 -1.44 -7.68
N ARG A 204 23.36 -2.16 -7.43
CA ARG A 204 24.67 -1.89 -8.05
C ARG A 204 24.76 -2.46 -9.46
N LYS A 205 24.07 -3.58 -9.72
CA LYS A 205 24.04 -4.25 -11.02
C LYS A 205 22.85 -3.78 -11.87
N GLU A 206 21.69 -3.61 -11.24
CA GLU A 206 20.47 -3.20 -11.92
C GLU A 206 20.41 -1.68 -12.07
N LYS A 207 20.70 -1.20 -13.28
CA LYS A 207 20.56 0.22 -13.65
C LYS A 207 19.10 0.53 -13.92
N GLU A 208 18.63 1.69 -13.44
CA GLU A 208 17.31 2.18 -13.84
C GLU A 208 17.33 2.60 -15.32
N ASP A 209 16.29 2.24 -16.05
CA ASP A 209 16.03 2.72 -17.40
C ASP A 209 15.22 4.04 -17.28
N PRO A 210 15.76 5.20 -17.72
CA PRO A 210 15.08 6.48 -17.59
C PRO A 210 13.72 6.53 -18.30
N GLN A 211 13.57 5.82 -19.43
CA GLN A 211 12.31 5.80 -20.18
C GLN A 211 11.25 4.98 -19.45
N LYS A 212 11.63 3.79 -18.93
CA LYS A 212 10.72 2.94 -18.14
C LYS A 212 10.36 3.57 -16.81
N LYS A 213 11.30 4.26 -16.16
CA LYS A 213 11.02 5.06 -14.96
C LYS A 213 9.98 6.15 -15.27
N LYS A 214 10.16 6.91 -16.35
CA LYS A 214 9.19 7.94 -16.76
C LYS A 214 7.81 7.36 -17.10
N ALA A 215 7.75 6.13 -17.60
CA ALA A 215 6.50 5.44 -17.92
C ALA A 215 5.63 5.12 -16.69
N ILE A 216 6.24 4.95 -15.51
CA ILE A 216 5.53 4.58 -14.27
C ILE A 216 5.31 5.76 -13.31
N LEU A 217 5.96 6.90 -13.57
CA LEU A 217 5.75 8.13 -12.81
C LEU A 217 4.52 8.87 -13.32
N PHE A 218 3.78 9.49 -12.41
CA PHE A 218 2.71 10.40 -12.73
C PHE A 218 3.22 11.51 -13.63
N ASP A 219 2.38 11.89 -14.60
CA ASP A 219 2.70 13.03 -15.43
C ASP A 219 2.83 14.27 -14.54
N LYS A 220 3.95 14.98 -14.69
CA LYS A 220 4.09 16.32 -14.12
C LYS A 220 2.91 17.11 -14.68
N LYS A 221 2.12 17.76 -13.82
CA LYS A 221 1.17 18.75 -14.29
C LYS A 221 1.96 19.68 -15.20
N GLU A 222 1.63 19.73 -16.49
CA GLU A 222 2.01 20.86 -17.30
C GLU A 222 1.54 22.07 -16.50
N LYS A 223 2.45 23.01 -16.23
CA LYS A 223 2.03 24.28 -15.67
C LYS A 223 1.03 24.82 -16.67
N GLU A 224 -0.25 24.81 -16.31
CA GLU A 224 -1.23 25.66 -16.97
C GLU A 224 -0.69 27.07 -16.78
N THR A 225 0.04 27.55 -17.79
CA THR A 225 0.32 28.96 -17.96
C THR A 225 -1.03 29.63 -18.20
N THR A 226 -1.67 30.02 -17.10
CA THR A 226 -2.61 31.14 -17.09
C THR A 226 -1.85 32.44 -17.27
#